data_AF-A0A521YT05-F1
#
_entry.id   AF-A0A521YT05-F1
#
_cell.length_a   1.000
_cell.length_b   1.000
_cell.length_c   1.000
_cell.angle_alpha   90.00
_cell.angle_beta   90.00
_cell.angle_gamma   90.00
#
_symmetry.space_group_name_H-M   'P 1'
#
loop_
_entity.id
_entity.type
_entity.pdbx_description
1 polymer ?
#
loop_
_entity_poly.entity_id
_entity_poly.type
_entity_poly.pdbx_seq_one_letter_code
_entity_poly.pdbx_strand_id
1 'polypeptide(L)'
;PLNAGLLFRFKALVRETGDWDLKVPLGMKLGDVRRTPVGGDPAPETLFYDVWGNIHYGYVGRAHGIPADVVHAGAETFGGARSVSDWISNEIGIQLWEAHGAALTKTQLASAVLAKIRVFRADPADTFLEVRGGLAP
;
A
#
# COMPACT_ATOMS: atom_id res chain seq x y z
N PRO A 1 22.79 -10.76 -1.62
CA PRO A 1 22.37 -11.52 -0.41
C PRO A 1 21.53 -10.66 0.54
N LEU A 2 20.42 -11.21 1.03
CA LEU A 2 19.63 -10.62 2.13
C LEU A 2 20.54 -10.39 3.35
N ASN A 3 20.70 -9.13 3.76
CA ASN A 3 21.41 -8.76 4.98
C ASN A 3 20.40 -8.74 6.13
N ALA A 4 20.61 -9.54 7.17
CA ALA A 4 19.74 -9.57 8.35
C ALA A 4 19.53 -8.18 8.97
N GLY A 5 20.55 -7.32 8.96
CA GLY A 5 20.43 -5.93 9.41
C GLY A 5 19.49 -5.08 8.56
N LEU A 6 19.41 -5.33 7.26
CA LEU A 6 18.46 -4.67 6.36
C LEU A 6 17.02 -5.10 6.69
N LEU A 7 16.79 -6.39 6.91
CA LEU A 7 15.49 -6.92 7.32
C LEU A 7 15.04 -6.37 8.68
N PHE A 8 15.96 -6.27 9.66
CA PHE A 8 15.63 -5.69 10.97
C PHE A 8 15.25 -4.21 10.89
N ARG A 9 15.97 -3.41 10.08
CA ARG A 9 15.61 -2.01 9.85
C ARG A 9 14.28 -1.89 9.10
N PHE A 10 14.08 -2.69 8.07
CA PHE A 10 12.81 -2.70 7.32
C PHE A 10 11.64 -3.07 8.25
N LYS A 11 11.76 -4.15 9.04
CA LYS A 11 10.78 -4.53 10.05
C LYS A 11 10.47 -3.39 11.03
N ALA A 12 11.48 -2.64 11.48
CA ALA A 12 11.26 -1.52 12.40
C ALA A 12 10.47 -0.37 11.75
N LEU A 13 10.62 -0.16 10.45
CA LEU A 13 9.92 0.87 9.67
C LEU A 13 8.48 0.47 9.34
N VAL A 14 8.24 -0.79 8.93
CA VAL A 14 6.93 -1.24 8.40
C VAL A 14 6.00 -1.90 9.42
N ARG A 15 6.49 -2.22 10.62
CA ARG A 15 5.64 -2.76 11.70
C ARG A 15 4.53 -1.77 12.06
N GLU A 16 3.50 -2.27 12.71
CA GLU A 16 2.45 -1.42 13.31
C GLU A 16 3.08 -0.30 14.16
N THR A 17 2.65 0.94 13.95
CA THR A 17 3.19 2.18 14.54
C THR A 17 4.63 2.56 14.13
N GLY A 18 5.23 1.83 13.20
CA GLY A 18 6.52 2.20 12.61
C GLY A 18 6.42 3.45 11.75
N ASP A 19 7.56 4.10 11.48
CA ASP A 19 7.60 5.38 10.76
C ASP A 19 6.96 5.33 9.36
N TRP A 20 6.89 4.13 8.75
CA TRP A 20 6.29 3.94 7.44
C TRP A 20 4.87 3.39 7.51
N ASP A 21 4.36 3.04 8.70
CA ASP A 21 2.97 2.65 8.89
C ASP A 21 2.05 3.87 8.80
N LEU A 22 1.86 4.33 7.56
CA LEU A 22 1.00 5.46 7.24
C LEU A 22 -0.48 5.12 7.41
N LYS A 23 -0.83 3.84 7.60
CA LYS A 23 -2.24 3.39 7.70
C LYS A 23 -2.92 4.02 8.91
N VAL A 24 -2.23 4.05 10.06
CA VAL A 24 -2.77 4.66 11.30
C VAL A 24 -2.94 6.18 11.16
N PRO A 25 -1.92 6.98 10.78
CA PRO A 25 -2.09 8.42 10.55
C PRO A 25 -3.12 8.77 9.48
N LEU A 26 -3.19 7.99 8.38
CA LEU A 26 -4.18 8.20 7.33
C LEU A 26 -5.59 7.89 7.83
N GLY A 27 -5.77 6.80 8.57
CA GLY A 27 -7.04 6.46 9.23
C GLY A 27 -7.48 7.56 10.22
N MET A 28 -6.56 8.11 11.01
CA MET A 28 -6.87 9.23 11.91
C MET A 28 -7.26 10.51 11.15
N LYS A 29 -6.58 10.81 10.04
CA LYS A 29 -6.84 12.01 9.23
C LYS A 29 -8.12 11.91 8.40
N LEU A 30 -8.44 10.72 7.89
CA LEU A 30 -9.58 10.46 7.02
C LEU A 30 -10.81 9.98 7.81
N GLY A 31 -10.67 9.58 9.07
CA GLY A 31 -11.75 9.10 9.91
C GLY A 31 -12.33 7.78 9.41
N ASP A 32 -13.66 7.69 9.36
CA ASP A 32 -14.39 6.52 8.83
C ASP A 32 -14.32 6.38 7.31
N VAL A 33 -13.66 7.31 6.62
CA VAL A 33 -13.47 7.25 5.17
C VAL A 33 -12.46 6.15 4.87
N ARG A 34 -12.98 4.93 4.75
CA ARG A 34 -12.18 3.77 4.37
C ARG A 34 -11.72 3.80 2.92
N ARG A 35 -12.37 4.63 2.08
CA ARG A 35 -12.07 4.71 0.66
C ARG A 35 -11.81 6.14 0.20
N THR A 36 -10.73 6.35 -0.55
CA THR A 36 -10.36 7.68 -1.07
C THR A 36 -10.40 7.68 -2.60
N PRO A 37 -10.73 8.82 -3.24
CA PRO A 37 -10.73 8.91 -4.69
C PRO A 37 -9.32 8.75 -5.28
N VAL A 38 -9.23 8.15 -6.46
CA VAL A 38 -8.01 8.16 -7.28
C VAL A 38 -7.94 9.50 -8.03
N GLY A 39 -6.98 10.35 -7.68
CA GLY A 39 -6.85 11.68 -8.27
C GLY A 39 -6.57 11.62 -9.77
N GLY A 40 -7.34 12.39 -10.56
CA GLY A 40 -7.18 12.44 -12.03
C GLY A 40 -8.08 11.49 -12.81
N ASP A 41 -8.97 10.76 -12.16
CA ASP A 41 -10.01 9.96 -12.81
C ASP A 41 -11.27 10.80 -13.09
N PRO A 42 -11.80 10.83 -14.33
CA PRO A 42 -13.07 11.47 -14.65
C PRO A 42 -14.30 10.82 -13.98
N ALA A 43 -14.18 9.59 -13.48
CA ALA A 43 -15.13 8.98 -12.54
C ALA A 43 -14.42 8.77 -11.20
N PRO A 44 -14.90 9.27 -10.06
CA PRO A 44 -14.18 9.17 -8.79
C PRO A 44 -14.20 7.74 -8.25
N GLU A 45 -13.35 6.87 -8.80
CA GLU A 45 -13.07 5.54 -8.26
C GLU A 45 -12.50 5.70 -6.86
N THR A 46 -13.04 4.94 -5.91
CA THR A 46 -12.58 5.00 -4.53
C THR A 46 -11.93 3.68 -4.12
N LEU A 47 -10.73 3.76 -3.59
CA LEU A 47 -9.93 2.62 -3.15
C LEU A 47 -9.76 2.64 -1.65
N PHE A 48 -9.66 1.45 -1.04
CA PHE A 48 -9.31 1.35 0.36
C PHE A 48 -8.01 2.09 0.64
N TYR A 49 -7.94 2.88 1.71
CA TYR A 49 -6.76 3.71 1.96
C TYR A 49 -5.49 2.88 2.17
N ASP A 50 -5.64 1.60 2.55
CA ASP A 50 -4.56 0.64 2.72
C ASP A 50 -3.74 0.42 1.44
N VAL A 51 -4.36 0.57 0.27
CA VAL A 51 -3.69 0.56 -1.04
C VAL A 51 -2.54 1.57 -1.08
N TRP A 52 -2.76 2.79 -0.57
CA TRP A 52 -1.71 3.82 -0.59
C TRP A 52 -0.55 3.50 0.35
N GLY A 53 -0.84 2.90 1.51
CA GLY A 53 0.19 2.44 2.45
C GLY A 53 1.07 1.35 1.83
N ASN A 54 0.46 0.38 1.16
CA ASN A 54 1.21 -0.69 0.50
C ASN A 54 2.01 -0.20 -0.72
N ILE A 55 1.47 0.74 -1.51
CA ILE A 55 2.24 1.43 -2.56
C ILE A 55 3.43 2.19 -1.97
N HIS A 56 3.24 2.89 -0.85
CA HIS A 56 4.33 3.58 -0.17
C HIS A 56 5.45 2.63 0.26
N TYR A 57 5.11 1.47 0.84
CA TYR A 57 6.09 0.43 1.18
C TYR A 57 6.91 -0.02 -0.02
N GLY A 58 6.24 -0.30 -1.14
CA GLY A 58 6.89 -0.72 -2.38
C GLY A 58 7.88 0.33 -2.88
N TYR A 59 7.39 1.57 -2.98
CA TYR A 59 8.11 2.69 -3.57
C TYR A 59 9.31 3.11 -2.73
N VAL A 60 9.10 3.37 -1.44
CA VAL A 60 10.18 3.83 -0.54
C VAL A 60 11.15 2.70 -0.24
N GLY A 61 10.67 1.45 -0.14
CA GLY A 61 11.52 0.26 -0.04
C GLY A 61 12.53 0.18 -1.18
N ARG A 62 12.07 0.30 -2.44
CA ARG A 62 13.00 0.34 -3.59
C ARG A 62 13.85 1.60 -3.65
N ALA A 63 13.35 2.75 -3.20
CA ALA A 63 14.14 3.97 -3.11
C ALA A 63 15.38 3.82 -2.21
N HIS A 64 15.30 2.99 -1.18
CA HIS A 64 16.45 2.65 -0.32
C HIS A 64 17.31 1.49 -0.84
N GLY A 65 17.11 1.05 -2.09
CA GLY A 65 17.89 -0.01 -2.72
C GLY A 65 17.59 -1.42 -2.18
N ILE A 66 16.50 -1.60 -1.43
CA ILE A 66 16.05 -2.92 -0.96
C ILE A 66 15.60 -3.72 -2.18
N PRO A 67 16.04 -4.97 -2.39
CA PRO A 67 15.57 -5.79 -3.51
C PRO A 67 14.04 -6.02 -3.48
N ALA A 68 13.40 -6.10 -4.64
CA ALA A 68 11.94 -6.18 -4.75
C ALA A 68 11.34 -7.39 -4.02
N ASP A 69 11.99 -8.56 -4.11
CA ASP A 69 11.63 -9.78 -3.39
C ASP A 69 11.67 -9.59 -1.86
N VAL A 70 12.63 -8.80 -1.36
CA VAL A 70 12.76 -8.47 0.05
C VAL A 70 11.68 -7.49 0.50
N VAL A 71 11.30 -6.53 -0.35
CA VAL A 71 10.20 -5.59 -0.06
C VAL A 71 8.88 -6.34 0.04
N HIS A 72 8.58 -7.24 -0.90
CA HIS A 72 7.40 -8.10 -0.87
C HIS A 72 7.38 -8.98 0.38
N ALA A 73 8.44 -9.74 0.61
CA ALA A 73 8.53 -10.63 1.77
C ALA A 73 8.37 -9.87 3.10
N GLY A 74 8.93 -8.66 3.20
CA GLY A 74 8.79 -7.82 4.38
C GLY A 74 7.37 -7.27 4.55
N ALA A 75 6.69 -6.89 3.47
CA ALA A 75 5.29 -6.46 3.52
C ALA A 75 4.36 -7.60 3.97
N GLU A 76 4.56 -8.81 3.46
CA GLU A 76 3.80 -10.01 3.86
C GLU A 76 4.07 -10.41 5.30
N THR A 77 5.35 -10.44 5.71
CA THR A 77 5.74 -10.96 7.03
C THR A 77 5.52 -9.95 8.16
N PHE A 78 5.72 -8.65 7.90
CA PHE A 78 5.76 -7.62 8.94
C PHE A 78 4.77 -6.47 8.72
N GLY A 79 4.41 -6.18 7.46
CA GLY A 79 3.54 -5.05 7.09
C GLY A 79 2.05 -5.39 7.01
N GLY A 80 1.69 -6.66 7.24
CA GLY A 80 0.31 -7.13 7.26
C GLY A 80 -0.30 -7.41 5.89
N ALA A 81 0.48 -7.45 4.81
CA ALA A 81 -0.02 -7.79 3.48
C ALA A 81 -0.55 -9.23 3.43
N ARG A 82 -1.84 -9.38 3.15
CA ARG A 82 -2.56 -10.67 3.17
C ARG A 82 -3.47 -10.87 1.97
N SER A 83 -3.69 -9.85 1.15
CA SER A 83 -4.56 -9.89 -0.02
C SER A 83 -3.81 -9.76 -1.34
N VAL A 84 -4.51 -10.07 -2.44
CA VAL A 84 -3.99 -9.82 -3.79
C VAL A 84 -3.82 -8.32 -4.02
N SER A 85 -4.69 -7.50 -3.44
CA SER A 85 -4.63 -6.04 -3.50
C SER A 85 -3.43 -5.50 -2.73
N ASP A 86 -3.09 -6.07 -1.57
CA ASP A 86 -1.88 -5.68 -0.83
C ASP A 86 -0.63 -5.95 -1.67
N TRP A 87 -0.54 -7.15 -2.24
CA TRP A 87 0.60 -7.55 -3.07
C TRP A 87 0.73 -6.66 -4.31
N ILE A 88 -0.37 -6.44 -5.06
CA ILE A 88 -0.38 -5.58 -6.24
C ILE A 88 -0.06 -4.13 -5.89
N SER A 89 -0.57 -3.63 -4.75
CA SER A 89 -0.26 -2.29 -4.28
C SER A 89 1.24 -2.14 -4.01
N ASN A 90 1.85 -3.12 -3.34
CA ASN A 90 3.29 -3.16 -3.11
C ASN A 90 4.08 -3.18 -4.42
N GLU A 91 3.66 -4.02 -5.37
CA GLU A 91 4.26 -4.14 -6.70
C GLU A 91 4.15 -2.84 -7.51
N ILE A 92 3.01 -2.13 -7.46
CA ILE A 92 2.86 -0.81 -8.08
C ILE A 92 3.92 0.15 -7.54
N GLY A 93 4.13 0.19 -6.22
CA GLY A 93 5.15 1.03 -5.61
C GLY A 93 6.56 0.72 -6.12
N ILE A 94 6.92 -0.56 -6.15
CA ILE A 94 8.21 -1.05 -6.67
C ILE A 94 8.42 -0.57 -8.11
N GLN A 95 7.44 -0.83 -8.98
CA GLN A 95 7.52 -0.50 -10.41
C GLN A 95 7.58 1.02 -10.64
N LEU A 96 6.82 1.81 -9.88
CA LEU A 96 6.86 3.27 -9.99
C LEU A 96 8.23 3.84 -9.63
N TRP A 97 8.90 3.28 -8.61
CA TRP A 97 10.27 3.70 -8.30
C TRP A 97 11.25 3.30 -9.41
N GLU A 98 11.17 2.06 -9.88
CA GLU A 98 12.07 1.57 -10.94
C GLU A 98 11.90 2.33 -12.26
N ALA A 99 10.67 2.74 -12.61
CA ALA A 99 10.38 3.46 -13.84
C ALA A 99 10.64 4.97 -13.77
N HIS A 100 10.40 5.59 -12.61
CA HIS A 100 10.35 7.06 -12.50
C HIS A 100 11.26 7.64 -11.43
N GLY A 101 11.66 6.86 -10.42
CA GLY A 101 12.44 7.34 -9.29
C GLY A 101 11.87 8.63 -8.71
N ALA A 102 12.74 9.56 -8.31
CA ALA A 102 12.34 10.86 -7.78
C ALA A 102 11.52 11.75 -8.74
N ALA A 103 11.42 11.41 -10.03
CA ALA A 103 10.64 12.15 -11.03
C ALA A 103 9.17 11.70 -11.12
N LEU A 104 8.71 10.81 -10.23
CA LEU A 104 7.32 10.37 -10.17
C LEU A 104 6.34 11.54 -10.08
N THR A 105 5.31 11.51 -10.92
CA THR A 105 4.20 12.47 -10.92
C THR A 105 2.91 11.85 -10.36
N LYS A 106 1.99 12.69 -9.91
CA LYS A 106 0.65 12.26 -9.47
C LYS A 106 -0.12 11.53 -10.59
N THR A 107 0.03 11.97 -11.84
CA THR A 107 -0.63 11.34 -12.99
C THR A 107 -0.11 9.94 -13.23
N GLN A 108 1.20 9.71 -13.15
CA GLN A 108 1.78 8.36 -13.30
C GLN A 108 1.31 7.42 -12.18
N LEU A 109 1.29 7.90 -10.93
CA LEU A 109 0.74 7.14 -9.80
C LEU A 109 -0.73 6.76 -10.07
N ALA A 110 -1.56 7.73 -10.44
CA ALA A 110 -2.96 7.50 -10.75
C ALA A 110 -3.13 6.49 -11.90
N SER A 111 -2.40 6.65 -13.00
CA SER A 111 -2.44 5.73 -14.14
C SER A 111 -2.05 4.30 -13.76
N ALA A 112 -1.01 4.11 -12.93
CA ALA A 112 -0.59 2.79 -12.48
C ALA A 112 -1.66 2.09 -11.62
N VAL A 113 -2.32 2.85 -10.74
CA VAL A 113 -3.41 2.35 -9.91
C VAL A 113 -4.64 2.01 -10.75
N LEU A 114 -5.06 2.92 -11.65
CA LEU A 114 -6.21 2.72 -12.53
C LEU A 114 -6.02 1.54 -13.49
N ALA A 115 -4.79 1.26 -13.92
CA ALA A 115 -4.47 0.08 -14.72
C ALA A 115 -4.77 -1.24 -13.99
N LYS A 116 -4.86 -1.23 -12.65
CA LYS A 116 -5.17 -2.38 -11.80
C LYS A 116 -6.57 -2.32 -11.17
N ILE A 117 -7.40 -1.33 -11.51
CA ILE A 117 -8.69 -1.08 -10.86
C ILE A 117 -9.63 -2.30 -10.83
N ARG A 118 -9.59 -3.14 -11.87
CA ARG A 118 -10.41 -4.36 -11.93
C ARG A 118 -10.02 -5.39 -10.87
N VAL A 119 -8.74 -5.47 -10.49
CA VAL A 119 -8.28 -6.40 -9.46
C VAL A 119 -8.71 -5.92 -8.08
N PHE A 120 -8.49 -4.64 -7.79
CA PHE A 120 -8.94 -4.03 -6.52
C PHE A 120 -10.45 -4.18 -6.29
N ARG A 121 -11.27 -4.11 -7.34
CA ARG A 121 -12.72 -4.33 -7.25
C ARG A 121 -13.12 -5.78 -7.01
N ALA A 122 -12.31 -6.72 -7.49
CA ALA A 122 -12.60 -8.14 -7.41
C ALA A 122 -12.06 -8.78 -6.12
N ASP A 123 -11.22 -8.07 -5.37
CA ASP A 123 -10.61 -8.61 -4.16
C ASP A 123 -11.57 -8.54 -2.96
N PRO A 124 -12.00 -9.70 -2.42
CA PRO A 124 -12.85 -9.76 -1.24
C PRO A 124 -12.19 -9.14 0.00
N ALA A 125 -10.87 -9.22 0.17
CA ALA A 125 -10.22 -8.65 1.35
C ALA A 125 -10.37 -7.11 1.41
N ASP A 126 -10.36 -6.46 0.23
CA ASP A 126 -10.64 -5.04 0.04
C ASP A 126 -12.13 -4.77 -0.23
N THR A 127 -13.03 -5.74 0.03
CA THR A 127 -14.48 -5.52 -0.01
C THR A 127 -15.21 -5.96 1.25
N PHE A 128 -14.52 -6.46 2.28
CA PHE A 128 -15.18 -6.88 3.51
C PHE A 128 -15.24 -5.77 4.56
N LEU A 129 -16.44 -5.19 4.67
CA LEU A 129 -17.11 -4.72 5.89
C LEU A 129 -16.24 -4.60 7.15
N GLU A 130 -16.08 -3.38 7.65
CA GLU A 130 -16.22 -3.17 9.09
C GLU A 130 -17.57 -2.45 9.28
N VAL A 131 -18.54 -3.18 9.80
CA VAL A 131 -19.70 -2.60 10.47
C VAL A 131 -19.17 -1.89 11.72
N ARG A 132 -18.96 -0.57 11.66
CA ARG A 132 -18.91 0.23 12.89
C ARG A 132 -20.34 0.37 13.39
N GLY A 133 -20.77 -0.59 14.22
CA GLY A 133 -22.09 -0.52 14.85
C GLY A 133 -22.68 -1.79 15.46
N GLY A 134 -21.99 -2.93 15.48
CA GLY A 134 -22.56 -4.16 16.07
C GLY A 134 -21.60 -4.84 17.03
N LEU A 135 -21.66 -4.47 18.30
CA LEU A 135 -21.32 -5.40 19.38
C LEU A 135 -22.17 -6.67 19.18
N ALA A 136 -21.57 -7.85 19.33
CA ALA A 136 -22.34 -9.04 19.70
C ALA A 136 -23.09 -8.74 21.01
N PRO A 137 -24.33 -9.23 21.22
CA PRO A 137 -24.95 -10.42 20.60
C PRO A 137 -26.07 -10.12 19.59
#